data_AF-S9PBN5-F1
#
_entry.id   AF-S9PBN5-F1
#
_cell.length_a   1.000
_cell.length_b   1.000
_cell.length_c   1.000
_cell.angle_alpha   90.00
_cell.angle_beta   90.00
_cell.angle_gamma   90.00
#
_symmetry.space_group_name_H-M   'P 1'
#
loop_
_entity.id
_entity.type
_entity.pdbx_description
1 polymer ?
#
loop_
_entity_poly.entity_id
_entity_poly.type
_entity_poly.pdbx_seq_one_letter_code
_entity_poly.pdbx_strand_id
1 'polypeptide(L)'
;MPDISNDNQAYDRARKRVEDLRGFYMHVLSYLSVNLGLFILDMMTPGGPWFFWPLVGWGILVLLHGATVLMNGSLFDERWEERKIRQFMERDRERLRGPPRPPRPLIP
;
A
#
# COMPACT_ATOMS: atom_id res chain seq x y z
N MET A 1 2.25 -25.19 24.24
CA MET A 1 3.01 -25.17 22.97
C MET A 1 2.88 -23.77 22.40
N PRO A 2 3.98 -23.07 22.09
CA PRO A 2 3.92 -21.75 21.46
C PRO A 2 3.34 -21.88 20.05
N ASP A 3 2.37 -21.00 19.75
CA ASP A 3 1.56 -21.02 18.54
C ASP A 3 2.31 -20.39 17.35
N ILE A 4 3.05 -21.23 16.61
CA ILE A 4 3.85 -20.85 15.42
C ILE A 4 3.01 -20.12 14.35
N SER A 5 1.69 -20.36 14.31
CA SER A 5 0.75 -19.74 13.38
C SER A 5 0.61 -18.23 13.60
N ASN A 6 0.60 -17.79 14.86
CA ASN A 6 0.46 -16.38 15.22
C ASN A 6 1.74 -15.59 14.90
N ASP A 7 2.91 -16.19 15.10
CA ASP A 7 4.20 -15.57 14.82
C ASP A 7 4.40 -15.32 13.33
N ASN A 8 4.06 -16.28 12.45
CA ASN A 8 4.16 -16.09 11.00
C ASN A 8 3.25 -14.96 10.49
N GLN A 9 2.03 -14.85 11.01
CA GLN A 9 1.12 -13.75 10.63
C GLN A 9 1.61 -12.39 11.15
N ALA A 10 2.18 -12.34 12.35
CA ALA A 10 2.78 -11.10 12.86
C ALA A 10 4.01 -10.69 12.05
N TYR A 11 4.82 -11.67 11.62
CA TYR A 11 6.02 -11.46 10.81
C TYR A 11 5.70 -10.96 9.40
N ASP A 12 4.71 -11.55 8.73
CA ASP A 12 4.28 -11.11 7.39
C ASP A 12 3.68 -9.70 7.41
N ARG A 13 2.89 -9.36 8.45
CA ARG A 13 2.38 -8.00 8.65
C ARG A 13 3.50 -6.98 8.86
N ALA A 14 4.51 -7.34 9.65
CA ALA A 14 5.67 -6.48 9.86
C ALA A 14 6.48 -6.29 8.57
N ARG A 15 6.67 -7.37 7.79
CA ARG A 15 7.43 -7.35 6.53
C ARG A 15 6.77 -6.47 5.47
N LYS A 16 5.45 -6.59 5.27
CA LYS A 16 4.68 -5.76 4.34
C LYS A 16 4.84 -4.26 4.64
N ARG A 17 4.75 -3.88 5.92
CA ARG A 17 4.94 -2.48 6.35
C ARG A 17 6.34 -1.94 6.05
N VAL A 18 7.37 -2.78 6.19
CA VAL A 18 8.76 -2.39 5.89
C VAL A 18 8.97 -2.21 4.38
N GLU A 19 8.34 -3.05 3.56
CA GLU A 19 8.49 -3.03 2.10
C GLU A 19 7.84 -1.77 1.49
N ASP A 20 6.66 -1.37 1.97
CA ASP A 20 6.01 -0.11 1.60
C ASP A 20 6.83 1.12 2.04
N LEU A 21 7.37 1.09 3.27
CA LEU A 21 8.25 2.16 3.75
C LEU A 21 9.49 2.29 2.87
N ARG A 22 10.07 1.16 2.45
CA ARG A 22 11.30 1.16 1.64
C ARG A 22 11.08 1.79 0.27
N GLY A 23 9.95 1.51 -0.39
CA GLY A 23 9.59 2.13 -1.66
C GLY A 23 9.40 3.65 -1.54
N PHE A 24 8.79 4.09 -0.44
CA PHE A 24 8.63 5.51 -0.15
C PHE A 24 9.96 6.21 0.16
N TYR A 25 10.79 5.62 1.00
CA TYR A 25 12.12 6.17 1.34
C TYR A 25 12.99 6.36 0.10
N MET A 26 12.92 5.45 -0.88
CA MET A 26 13.69 5.57 -2.12
C MET A 26 13.24 6.76 -2.97
N HIS A 27 11.93 7.06 -2.98
CA HIS A 27 11.39 8.26 -3.64
C HIS A 27 11.77 9.55 -2.90
N VAL A 28 11.69 9.57 -1.58
CA VAL A 28 12.09 10.73 -0.77
C VAL A 28 13.59 10.99 -0.89
N LEU A 29 14.42 9.94 -0.85
CA LEU A 29 15.87 10.06 -1.00
C LEU A 29 16.25 10.55 -2.39
N SER A 30 15.59 10.05 -3.44
CA SER A 30 15.68 10.55 -4.81
C SER A 30 15.33 12.04 -4.89
N TYR A 31 14.17 12.43 -4.35
CA TYR A 31 13.73 13.82 -4.32
C TYR A 31 14.74 14.72 -3.60
N LEU A 32 15.23 14.30 -2.43
CA LEU A 32 16.21 15.05 -1.67
C LEU A 32 17.53 15.19 -2.44
N SER A 33 18.02 14.12 -3.06
CA SER A 33 19.28 14.10 -3.82
C SER A 33 19.22 15.03 -5.04
N VAL A 34 18.11 14.99 -5.78
CA VAL A 34 17.88 15.86 -6.95
C VAL A 34 17.75 17.33 -6.52
N ASN A 35 16.96 17.62 -5.48
CA ASN A 35 16.82 19.00 -4.98
C ASN A 35 18.14 19.55 -4.43
N LEU A 36 18.96 18.73 -3.76
CA LEU A 36 20.27 19.14 -3.28
C LEU A 36 21.20 19.50 -4.46
N GLY A 37 21.18 18.70 -5.53
CA GLY A 37 21.93 18.99 -6.76
C GLY A 37 21.47 20.28 -7.45
N LEU A 38 20.16 20.51 -7.54
CA LEU A 38 19.60 21.76 -8.08
C LEU A 38 19.95 22.98 -7.22
N PHE A 39 19.91 22.84 -5.90
CA PHE A 39 20.28 23.91 -4.97
C PHE A 39 21.74 24.34 -5.15
N ILE A 40 22.66 23.37 -5.32
CA ILE A 40 24.08 23.66 -5.59
C ILE A 40 24.25 24.36 -6.95
N LEU A 41 23.52 23.91 -7.98
CA LEU A 41 23.54 24.53 -9.31
C LEU A 41 23.00 25.98 -9.31
N ASP A 42 21.93 26.24 -8.56
CA ASP A 42 21.35 27.58 -8.38
C ASP A 42 22.36 28.52 -7.70
N MET A 43 23.06 28.02 -6.67
CA MET A 43 24.10 28.77 -5.97
C MET A 43 25.33 29.08 -6.85
N MET A 44 25.62 28.25 -7.85
CA MET A 44 26.72 28.46 -8.81
C MET A 44 26.32 29.31 -10.03
N THR A 45 25.02 29.49 -10.30
CA THR A 45 24.55 30.16 -11.52
C THR A 45 23.95 31.54 -11.20
N PRO A 46 24.54 32.64 -11.68
CA PRO A 46 23.91 33.95 -11.55
C PRO A 46 22.74 34.07 -12.54
N GLY A 47 21.51 33.86 -12.06
CA GLY A 47 20.30 33.91 -12.89
C GLY A 47 18.95 34.01 -12.16
N GLY A 48 18.93 34.00 -10.83
CA GLY A 48 17.71 33.99 -10.02
C GLY A 48 17.20 32.56 -9.72
N PRO A 49 16.20 32.41 -8.83
CA PRO A 49 15.84 31.13 -8.20
C PRO A 49 14.99 30.24 -9.13
N TRP A 50 15.54 29.82 -10.26
CA TRP A 50 14.84 28.92 -11.19
C TRP A 50 14.61 27.53 -10.58
N PHE A 51 15.43 27.13 -9.60
CA PHE A 51 15.28 25.87 -8.87
C PHE A 51 13.91 25.71 -8.17
N PHE A 52 13.21 26.82 -7.91
CA PHE A 52 11.92 26.82 -7.23
C PHE A 52 10.81 26.15 -8.07
N TRP A 53 10.89 26.26 -9.40
CA TRP A 53 9.90 25.67 -10.30
C TRP A 53 9.91 24.13 -10.27
N PRO A 54 11.07 23.46 -10.44
CA PRO A 54 11.20 22.03 -10.20
C PRO A 54 10.82 21.63 -8.79
N LEU A 55 11.25 22.39 -7.77
CA LEU A 55 11.00 22.06 -6.37
C LEU A 55 9.50 22.04 -6.05
N VAL A 56 8.74 23.04 -6.53
CA VAL A 56 7.28 23.12 -6.32
C VAL A 56 6.54 22.10 -7.18
N GLY A 57 6.86 21.99 -8.47
CA GLY A 57 6.19 21.06 -9.38
C GLY A 57 6.37 19.60 -8.98
N TRP A 58 7.62 19.19 -8.73
CA TRP A 58 7.92 17.82 -8.31
C TRP A 58 7.64 17.60 -6.83
N GLY A 59 7.77 18.62 -5.98
CA GLY A 59 7.48 18.52 -4.56
C GLY A 59 6.02 18.20 -4.28
N ILE A 60 5.09 18.82 -5.01
CA ILE A 60 3.65 18.51 -4.90
C ILE A 60 3.37 17.07 -5.33
N LEU A 61 4.00 16.59 -6.41
CA LEU A 61 3.82 15.23 -6.91
C LEU A 61 4.33 14.17 -5.91
N VAL A 62 5.52 14.39 -5.34
CA VAL A 62 6.12 13.51 -4.32
C VAL A 62 5.31 13.56 -3.02
N LEU A 63 4.83 14.73 -2.60
CA LEU A 63 3.96 14.88 -1.43
C LEU A 63 2.65 14.12 -1.59
N LEU A 64 1.98 14.25 -2.74
CA LEU A 64 0.75 13.50 -3.03
C LEU A 64 1.00 11.99 -3.02
N HIS A 65 2.08 11.54 -3.67
CA HIS A 65 2.45 10.12 -3.69
C HIS A 65 2.78 9.59 -2.28
N GLY A 66 3.53 10.36 -1.50
CA GLY A 66 3.84 10.05 -0.11
C GLY A 66 2.61 9.99 0.79
N ALA A 67 1.70 10.95 0.64
CA ALA A 67 0.43 10.96 1.36
C ALA A 67 -0.41 9.72 1.01
N THR A 68 -0.46 9.30 -0.26
CA THR A 68 -1.16 8.06 -0.64
C THR A 68 -0.51 6.80 -0.08
N VAL A 69 0.82 6.70 -0.04
CA VAL A 69 1.52 5.54 0.53
C VAL A 69 1.31 5.47 2.04
N LEU A 70 1.41 6.61 2.75
CA LEU A 70 1.12 6.70 4.18
C LEU A 70 -0.35 6.40 4.50
N MET A 71 -1.30 6.87 3.69
CA MET A 71 -2.72 6.58 3.85
C MET A 71 -3.06 5.11 3.57
N ASN A 72 -2.48 4.52 2.53
CA ASN A 72 -2.68 3.09 2.23
C ASN A 72 -2.06 2.20 3.33
N GLY A 73 -0.87 2.54 3.83
CA GLY A 73 -0.14 1.68 4.78
C GLY A 73 -0.68 1.66 6.21
N SER A 74 -1.58 2.56 6.62
CA SER A 74 -1.93 2.71 8.05
C SER A 74 -3.32 2.21 8.47
N LEU A 75 -4.38 2.34 7.67
CA LEU A 75 -5.75 2.07 8.15
C LEU A 75 -6.75 1.63 7.08
N PHE A 76 -6.52 1.98 5.81
CA PHE A 76 -7.49 1.69 4.74
C PHE A 76 -7.30 0.29 4.15
N ASP A 77 -6.05 -0.18 4.06
CA ASP A 77 -5.72 -1.49 3.49
C ASP A 77 -6.18 -2.63 4.41
N GLU A 78 -5.95 -2.55 5.72
CA GLU A 78 -6.33 -3.63 6.66
C GLU A 78 -7.85 -3.88 6.68
N ARG A 79 -8.65 -2.80 6.70
CA ARG A 79 -10.12 -2.90 6.61
C ARG A 79 -10.59 -3.35 5.23
N TRP A 80 -9.85 -3.04 4.17
CA TRP A 80 -10.20 -3.47 2.82
C TRP A 80 -9.82 -4.93 2.57
N GLU A 81 -8.64 -5.36 3.02
CA GLU A 81 -8.17 -6.75 3.04
C GLU A 81 -9.13 -7.63 3.85
N GLU A 82 -9.49 -7.24 5.08
CA GLU A 82 -10.45 -8.00 5.90
C GLU A 82 -11.80 -8.17 5.20
N ARG A 83 -12.31 -7.11 4.55
CA ARG A 83 -13.56 -7.18 3.79
C ARG A 83 -13.45 -8.13 2.60
N LYS A 84 -12.33 -8.09 1.88
CA LYS A 84 -12.04 -8.98 0.75
C LYS A 84 -11.92 -10.43 1.18
N ILE A 85 -11.21 -10.70 2.28
CA ILE A 85 -11.04 -12.04 2.85
C ILE A 85 -12.39 -12.60 3.30
N ARG A 86 -13.23 -11.81 3.98
CA ARG A 86 -14.60 -12.20 4.31
C ARG A 86 -15.42 -12.54 3.08
N GLN A 87 -15.36 -11.72 2.04
CA GLN A 87 -16.06 -11.99 0.77
C GLN A 87 -15.63 -13.31 0.13
N PHE A 88 -14.33 -13.62 0.13
CA PHE A 88 -13.83 -14.89 -0.41
C PHE A 88 -14.32 -16.09 0.42
N MET A 89 -14.24 -16.00 1.76
CA MET A 89 -14.70 -17.05 2.66
C MET A 89 -16.21 -17.32 2.52
N GLU A 90 -16.99 -16.28 2.31
CA GLU A 90 -18.45 -16.38 2.15
C GLU A 90 -18.82 -17.03 0.80
N ARG A 91 -18.13 -16.64 -0.28
CA ARG A 91 -18.28 -17.28 -1.61
C ARG A 91 -17.89 -18.76 -1.60
N ASP A 92 -16.82 -19.13 -0.88
CA ASP A 92 -16.42 -20.53 -0.76
C ASP A 92 -17.42 -21.34 0.07
N ARG A 93 -17.99 -20.76 1.14
CA ARG A 93 -19.08 -21.40 1.90
C ARG A 93 -20.34 -21.61 1.06
N GLU A 94 -20.69 -20.66 0.21
CA GLU A 94 -21.82 -20.79 -0.73
C GLU A 94 -21.56 -21.89 -1.77
N ARG A 95 -20.34 -21.93 -2.34
CA ARG A 95 -19.94 -23.03 -3.25
C ARG A 95 -20.02 -24.40 -2.58
N LEU A 96 -19.59 -24.50 -1.32
CA LEU A 96 -19.60 -25.77 -0.56
C LEU A 96 -21.01 -26.19 -0.10
N ARG A 97 -21.94 -25.25 0.11
CA ARG A 97 -23.32 -25.58 0.50
C ARG A 97 -24.12 -26.24 -0.61
N GLY A 98 -23.74 -26.05 -1.87
CA GLY A 98 -24.43 -26.62 -3.03
C GLY A 98 -25.90 -26.16 -3.13
N PRO A 99 -26.54 -26.32 -4.31
CA PRO A 99 -27.95 -25.99 -4.44
C PRO A 99 -28.81 -26.91 -3.53
N PRO A 100 -29.91 -26.40 -2.96
CA PRO A 100 -30.81 -27.21 -2.14
C PRO A 100 -31.28 -28.42 -2.95
N ARG A 101 -31.17 -29.62 -2.34
CA ARG A 101 -31.57 -30.86 -3.01
C ARG A 101 -33.05 -30.74 -3.41
N PRO A 102 -33.40 -31.04 -4.68
CA PRO A 102 -34.80 -31.02 -5.09
C PRO A 102 -35.59 -32.02 -4.23
N PRO A 103 -36.89 -31.74 -3.95
CA PRO A 103 -37.75 -32.64 -3.21
C PRO A 103 -37.70 -34.04 -3.83
N ARG A 104 -37.51 -35.06 -3.00
CA ARG A 104 -37.48 -36.45 -3.47
C ARG A 104 -38.85 -36.78 -4.07
N PRO A 105 -38.95 -37.19 -5.35
CA PRO A 105 -40.22 -37.63 -5.90
C PRO A 105 -40.73 -38.82 -5.08
N LEU A 106 -41.96 -38.71 -4.59
CA LEU A 106 -42.67 -39.83 -3.96
C LEU A 106 -43.04 -40.79 -5.09
N ILE A 107 -42.27 -41.86 -5.23
CA ILE A 107 -42.57 -42.94 -6.18
C ILE A 107 -43.72 -43.76 -5.58
N PRO A 108 -44.83 -43.96 -6.32
CA PRO A 108 -45.95 -44.79 -5.88
C PRO A 108 -45.63 -46.28 -5.86
#